data_AF-A0A3D8R204-F1
#
_entry.id   AF-A0A3D8R204-F1
#
_cell.length_a   1.000
_cell.length_b   1.000
_cell.length_c   1.000
_cell.angle_alpha   90.00
_cell.angle_beta   90.00
_cell.angle_gamma   90.00
#
_symmetry.space_group_name_H-M   'P 1'
#
loop_
_entity.id
_entity.type
_entity.pdbx_description
1 polymer ?
#
loop_
_entity_poly.entity_id
_entity_poly.type
_entity_poly.pdbx_seq_one_letter_code
_entity_poly.pdbx_strand_id
1 'polypeptide(L)'
;MSYPPGDNSSDALVGGEHYNLTTLLYWNYTYYSNQTISNGSSCLLIFPPYMPRLLSNGTFLNSTSCYSPILPLGKRSKIGIGFSVFFLFSLILTLVNFNKSNQPIHPPAKGLLAARRRQCFWLLLTNACGLVAGIVGVDVDRYYLSELPLVLYNVLWLLAVLTTLACVWESLWLWSCLHENLDGAGNTSQGYNDWWAKIMVPLRWSFYMCLCI
;
A
#
# COMPACT_ATOMS: atom_id res chain seq x y z
N MET A 1 -18.08 -17.26 -23.08
CA MET A 1 -19.15 -17.41 -22.08
C MET A 1 -20.45 -16.94 -22.72
N SER A 2 -21.56 -17.65 -22.50
CA SER A 2 -22.87 -17.32 -23.08
C SER A 2 -23.68 -16.51 -22.07
N TYR A 3 -24.44 -15.52 -22.54
CA TYR A 3 -25.41 -14.84 -21.69
C TYR A 3 -26.52 -15.81 -21.28
N PRO A 4 -27.04 -15.72 -20.05
CA PRO A 4 -28.24 -16.46 -19.67
C PRO A 4 -29.40 -16.09 -20.59
N PRO A 5 -30.13 -17.08 -21.16
CA PRO A 5 -31.23 -16.81 -22.09
C PRO A 5 -32.36 -16.07 -21.35
N GLY A 6 -32.86 -14.99 -21.96
CA GLY A 6 -34.08 -14.31 -21.54
C GLY A 6 -35.33 -14.85 -22.26
N ASP A 7 -36.40 -14.07 -22.23
CA ASP A 7 -37.69 -14.44 -22.86
C ASP A 7 -37.60 -14.51 -24.39
N ASN A 8 -36.69 -13.75 -25.01
CA ASN A 8 -36.49 -13.71 -26.46
C ASN A 8 -35.02 -13.97 -26.83
N SER A 9 -34.79 -14.29 -28.11
CA SER A 9 -33.44 -14.47 -28.67
C SER A 9 -32.57 -13.20 -28.64
N SER A 10 -33.20 -12.02 -28.52
CA SER A 10 -32.54 -10.72 -28.39
C SER A 10 -32.36 -10.26 -26.94
N ASP A 11 -32.83 -11.03 -25.96
CA ASP A 11 -32.84 -10.63 -24.56
C ASP A 11 -32.00 -11.58 -23.70
N ALA A 12 -31.30 -11.01 -22.73
CA ALA A 12 -30.52 -11.73 -21.73
C ALA A 12 -31.07 -11.43 -20.34
N LEU A 13 -31.32 -12.46 -19.54
CA LEU A 13 -31.82 -12.32 -18.18
C LEU A 13 -30.64 -12.32 -17.19
N VAL A 14 -30.18 -11.14 -16.77
CA VAL A 14 -29.03 -11.02 -15.87
C VAL A 14 -29.48 -10.44 -14.53
N GLY A 15 -29.32 -11.21 -13.45
CA GLY A 15 -29.71 -10.79 -12.11
C GLY A 15 -31.23 -10.66 -11.90
N GLY A 16 -32.07 -11.01 -12.88
CA GLY A 16 -33.53 -10.81 -12.82
C GLY A 16 -34.03 -9.56 -13.56
N GLU A 17 -33.14 -8.84 -14.23
CA GLU A 17 -33.48 -7.75 -15.16
C GLU A 17 -33.19 -8.19 -16.61
N HIS A 18 -33.98 -7.66 -17.55
CA HIS A 18 -33.85 -7.97 -18.97
C HIS A 18 -32.91 -6.96 -19.64
N TYR A 19 -31.86 -7.46 -20.28
CA TYR A 19 -30.91 -6.66 -21.05
C TYR A 19 -30.97 -7.03 -22.53
N ASN A 20 -30.88 -6.03 -23.42
CA ASN A 20 -30.82 -6.27 -24.85
C ASN A 20 -29.46 -6.87 -25.23
N LEU A 21 -29.46 -8.14 -25.62
CA LEU A 21 -28.29 -8.93 -26.02
C LEU A 21 -27.56 -8.27 -27.20
N THR A 22 -28.31 -7.73 -28.16
CA THR A 22 -27.75 -7.10 -29.37
C THR A 22 -26.89 -5.90 -29.00
N THR A 23 -27.36 -5.08 -28.05
CA THR A 23 -26.63 -3.91 -27.55
C THR A 23 -25.41 -4.33 -26.75
N LEU A 24 -25.53 -5.35 -25.89
CA LEU A 24 -24.40 -5.87 -25.12
C LEU A 24 -23.28 -6.39 -26.03
N LEU A 25 -23.63 -7.13 -27.09
CA LEU A 25 -22.68 -7.65 -28.08
C LEU A 25 -22.08 -6.54 -28.94
N TYR A 26 -22.90 -5.57 -29.40
CA TYR A 26 -22.42 -4.42 -30.19
C TYR A 26 -21.35 -3.63 -29.45
N TRP A 27 -21.52 -3.45 -28.14
CA TRP A 27 -20.57 -2.77 -27.28
C TRP A 27 -19.52 -3.70 -26.67
N ASN A 28 -19.41 -4.95 -27.09
CA ASN A 28 -18.42 -5.92 -26.60
C ASN A 28 -18.40 -6.10 -25.07
N TYR A 29 -19.57 -6.02 -24.44
CA TYR A 29 -19.71 -6.40 -23.05
C TYR A 29 -19.63 -7.92 -22.92
N THR A 30 -18.96 -8.37 -21.87
CA THR A 30 -18.81 -9.78 -21.51
C THR A 30 -19.35 -9.99 -20.10
N TYR A 31 -20.20 -11.01 -19.95
CA TYR A 31 -20.74 -11.41 -18.65
C TYR A 31 -19.88 -12.50 -18.02
N TYR A 32 -19.55 -12.32 -16.75
CA TYR A 32 -18.77 -13.26 -15.95
C TYR A 32 -19.66 -13.97 -14.93
N SER A 33 -19.28 -15.18 -14.56
CA SER A 33 -19.96 -15.99 -13.52
C SER A 33 -20.03 -15.31 -12.16
N ASN A 34 -19.18 -14.31 -11.92
CA ASN A 34 -19.12 -13.55 -10.67
C ASN A 34 -20.16 -12.42 -10.61
N GLN A 35 -21.18 -12.46 -11.48
CA GLN A 35 -22.26 -11.47 -11.57
C GLN A 35 -21.75 -10.06 -11.89
N THR A 36 -20.76 -9.99 -12.78
CA THR A 36 -20.18 -8.74 -13.29
C THR A 36 -20.21 -8.71 -14.81
N ILE A 37 -20.25 -7.50 -15.35
CA ILE A 37 -20.07 -7.26 -16.79
C ILE A 37 -18.87 -6.36 -17.00
N SER A 38 -18.05 -6.69 -18.00
CA SER A 38 -16.92 -5.86 -18.39
C SER A 38 -16.81 -5.69 -19.90
N ASN A 39 -16.25 -4.56 -20.32
CA ASN A 39 -15.91 -4.23 -21.71
C ASN A 39 -14.41 -3.91 -21.86
N GLY A 40 -13.57 -4.55 -21.03
CA GLY A 40 -12.13 -4.28 -20.92
C GLY A 40 -11.79 -2.94 -20.24
N SER A 41 -12.48 -1.85 -20.53
CA SER A 41 -12.26 -0.52 -19.96
C SER A 41 -13.09 -0.23 -18.71
N SER A 42 -14.31 -0.78 -18.66
CA SER A 42 -15.24 -0.62 -17.54
C SER A 42 -15.66 -1.98 -17.02
N CYS A 43 -15.72 -2.10 -15.70
CA CYS A 43 -16.26 -3.26 -14.98
C CYS A 43 -17.39 -2.77 -14.08
N LEU A 44 -18.55 -3.42 -14.20
CA LEU A 44 -19.78 -3.08 -13.50
C LEU A 44 -20.34 -4.29 -12.74
N LEU A 45 -20.94 -4.01 -11.59
CA LEU A 45 -21.63 -4.99 -10.76
C LEU A 45 -23.07 -5.17 -11.27
N ILE A 46 -23.60 -6.39 -11.27
CA ILE A 46 -24.98 -6.70 -11.69
C ILE A 46 -25.62 -7.70 -10.72
N PHE A 47 -25.84 -7.25 -9.49
CA PHE A 47 -26.59 -7.97 -8.46
C PHE A 47 -27.35 -6.97 -7.57
N PRO A 48 -28.46 -7.35 -6.93
CA PRO A 48 -29.20 -6.42 -6.07
C PRO A 48 -28.32 -5.94 -4.89
N PRO A 49 -28.28 -4.63 -4.55
CA PRO A 49 -29.06 -3.49 -5.08
C PRO A 49 -28.38 -2.74 -6.25
N TYR A 50 -27.25 -3.23 -6.74
CA TYR A 50 -26.39 -2.63 -7.76
C TYR A 50 -26.78 -3.11 -9.17
N MET A 51 -28.00 -2.80 -9.59
CA MET A 51 -28.53 -3.18 -10.91
C MET A 51 -28.60 -1.97 -11.83
N PRO A 52 -27.67 -1.85 -12.80
CA PRO A 52 -27.70 -0.75 -13.74
C PRO A 52 -28.73 -0.96 -14.84
N ARG A 53 -29.28 0.13 -15.38
CA ARG A 53 -30.12 0.08 -16.58
C ARG A 53 -29.29 0.41 -17.82
N LEU A 54 -29.38 -0.46 -18.83
CA LEU A 54 -28.68 -0.27 -20.10
C LEU A 54 -29.50 0.65 -21.03
N LEU A 55 -28.86 1.68 -21.58
CA LEU A 55 -29.44 2.51 -22.63
C LEU A 55 -29.13 1.92 -24.00
N SER A 56 -29.97 2.26 -24.99
CA SER A 56 -29.72 1.96 -26.41
C SER A 56 -28.35 2.44 -26.90
N ASN A 57 -27.80 3.48 -26.27
CA ASN A 57 -26.51 4.07 -26.59
C ASN A 57 -25.31 3.31 -25.97
N GLY A 58 -25.55 2.19 -25.26
CA GLY A 58 -24.49 1.37 -24.67
C GLY A 58 -23.98 1.82 -23.29
N THR A 59 -24.55 2.88 -22.75
CA THR A 59 -24.21 3.40 -21.43
C THR A 59 -25.11 2.81 -20.36
N PHE A 60 -24.56 2.64 -19.16
CA PHE A 60 -25.27 2.13 -18.01
C PHE A 60 -25.63 3.26 -17.03
N LEU A 61 -26.93 3.46 -16.76
CA LEU A 61 -27.42 4.37 -15.72
C LEU A 61 -27.43 3.68 -14.36
N ASN A 62 -27.18 4.46 -13.30
CA ASN A 62 -27.10 4.00 -11.90
C ASN A 62 -26.17 2.78 -11.73
N SER A 63 -25.05 2.82 -12.44
CA SER A 63 -24.06 1.75 -12.39
C SER A 63 -23.04 1.99 -11.31
N THR A 64 -22.63 0.91 -10.65
CA THR A 64 -21.52 0.90 -9.71
C THR A 64 -20.38 0.11 -10.29
N SER A 65 -19.19 0.70 -10.26
CA SER A 65 -17.98 0.03 -10.72
C SER A 65 -17.60 -1.14 -9.80
N CYS A 66 -16.95 -2.16 -10.36
CA CYS A 66 -16.36 -3.26 -9.60
C CYS A 66 -15.30 -2.81 -8.58
N TYR A 67 -14.70 -1.64 -8.80
CA TYR A 67 -13.74 -1.00 -7.91
C TYR A 67 -14.38 -0.07 -6.88
N SER A 68 -15.71 -0.08 -6.77
CA SER A 68 -16.40 0.67 -5.72
C SER A 68 -16.29 -0.09 -4.39
N PRO A 69 -16.02 0.61 -3.27
CA PRO A 69 -15.81 -0.04 -1.98
C PRO A 69 -17.15 -0.41 -1.32
N ILE A 70 -17.74 -1.50 -1.79
CA ILE A 70 -19.06 -1.99 -1.37
C ILE A 70 -19.01 -3.00 -0.22
N LEU A 71 -17.88 -3.68 0.00
CA LEU A 71 -17.75 -4.69 1.04
C LEU A 71 -17.42 -4.05 2.41
N PRO A 72 -17.86 -4.67 3.52
CA PRO A 72 -17.51 -4.22 4.85
C PRO A 72 -16.02 -4.42 5.15
N LEU A 73 -15.53 -3.69 6.15
CA LEU A 73 -14.13 -3.79 6.60
C LEU A 73 -13.82 -5.17 7.17
N GLY A 74 -13.01 -5.95 6.44
CA GLY A 74 -12.51 -7.24 6.88
C GLY A 74 -11.48 -7.15 8.01
N LYS A 75 -11.07 -8.31 8.53
CA LYS A 75 -10.05 -8.40 9.59
C LYS A 75 -8.70 -7.85 9.11
N ARG A 76 -8.32 -8.11 7.85
CA ARG A 76 -7.07 -7.65 7.25
C ARG A 76 -7.05 -6.12 7.18
N SER A 77 -8.13 -5.49 6.74
CA SER A 77 -8.27 -4.04 6.71
C SER A 77 -8.12 -3.40 8.09
N LYS A 78 -8.76 -3.96 9.13
CA LYS A 78 -8.63 -3.45 10.51
C LYS A 78 -7.18 -3.46 10.99
N ILE A 79 -6.47 -4.55 10.71
CA ILE A 79 -5.06 -4.70 11.04
C ILE A 79 -4.22 -3.71 10.22
N GLY A 80 -4.47 -3.60 8.91
CA GLY A 80 -3.78 -2.66 8.01
C GLY A 80 -3.91 -1.20 8.42
N ILE A 81 -5.08 -0.76 8.90
CA ILE A 81 -5.29 0.58 9.46
C ILE A 81 -4.41 0.78 10.69
N GLY A 82 -4.38 -0.20 11.61
CA GLY A 82 -3.51 -0.15 12.78
C GLY A 82 -2.06 0.05 12.39
N PHE A 83 -1.53 -0.77 11.47
CA PHE A 83 -0.17 -0.63 10.97
C PHE A 83 0.08 0.70 10.27
N SER A 84 -0.88 1.21 9.49
CA SER A 84 -0.77 2.51 8.83
C SER A 84 -0.57 3.64 9.84
N VAL A 85 -1.34 3.65 10.94
CA VAL A 85 -1.18 4.63 12.02
C VAL A 85 0.19 4.53 12.68
N PHE A 86 0.70 3.32 12.91
CA PHE A 86 2.04 3.12 13.46
C PHE A 86 3.15 3.60 12.51
N PHE A 87 3.04 3.31 11.21
CA PHE A 87 3.99 3.81 10.21
C PHE A 87 3.94 5.34 10.10
N LEU A 88 2.76 5.95 10.21
CA LEU A 88 2.61 7.40 10.23
C LEU A 88 3.32 8.02 11.45
N PHE A 89 3.14 7.45 12.62
CA PHE A 89 3.80 7.92 13.84
C PHE A 89 5.33 7.76 13.74
N SER A 90 5.80 6.61 13.26
CA SER A 90 7.22 6.36 12.98
C SER A 90 7.81 7.37 11.99
N LEU A 91 7.07 7.71 10.93
CA LEU A 91 7.46 8.71 9.94
C LEU A 91 7.63 10.09 10.58
N ILE A 92 6.69 10.52 11.42
CA ILE A 92 6.76 11.81 12.12
C ILE A 92 7.98 11.86 13.04
N LEU A 93 8.22 10.81 13.84
CA LEU A 93 9.40 10.73 14.70
C LEU A 93 10.70 10.82 13.89
N THR A 94 10.73 10.16 12.72
CA THR A 94 11.88 10.19 11.82
C THR A 94 12.14 11.60 11.29
N LEU A 95 11.09 12.33 10.90
CA LEU A 95 11.21 13.73 10.44
C LEU A 95 11.71 14.66 11.55
N VAL A 96 11.19 14.52 12.77
CA VAL A 96 11.65 15.30 13.94
C VAL A 96 13.13 15.02 14.22
N ASN A 97 13.53 13.75 14.19
CA ASN A 97 14.92 13.34 14.37
C ASN A 97 15.83 13.84 13.24
N PHE A 98 15.35 13.85 12.00
CA PHE A 98 16.09 14.39 10.85
C PHE A 98 16.37 15.88 11.02
N ASN A 99 15.36 16.68 11.40
CA ASN A 99 15.52 18.11 11.63
C ASN A 99 16.52 18.41 12.76
N LYS A 100 16.47 17.63 13.84
CA LYS A 100 17.43 17.75 14.95
C LYS A 100 18.84 17.29 14.56
N SER A 101 18.95 16.28 13.71
CA SER A 101 20.22 15.69 13.30
C SER A 101 20.94 16.45 12.17
N ASN A 102 20.26 17.34 11.46
CA ASN A 102 20.87 18.21 10.43
C ASN A 102 21.64 19.40 11.01
N GLN A 103 21.64 19.57 12.33
CA GLN A 103 22.55 20.52 12.96
C GLN A 103 23.99 20.06 12.70
N PRO A 104 24.86 20.92 12.17
CA PRO A 104 26.23 20.57 11.88
C PRO A 104 26.94 20.24 13.20
N ILE A 105 27.14 18.96 13.47
CA ILE A 105 28.06 18.51 14.50
C ILE A 105 29.45 18.95 14.01
N HIS A 106 30.09 19.93 14.64
CA HIS A 106 31.49 20.27 14.36
C HIS A 106 32.43 19.11 14.74
N PRO A 107 33.58 18.96 14.07
CA PRO A 107 33.71 18.48 12.70
C PRO A 107 33.46 16.94 12.66
N PRO A 108 32.47 16.44 11.93
CA PRO A 108 32.28 15.02 11.79
C PRO A 108 33.13 14.54 10.61
N ALA A 109 33.76 13.38 10.72
CA ALA A 109 34.37 12.74 9.55
C ALA A 109 33.33 12.71 8.41
N LYS A 110 33.71 13.15 7.20
CA LYS A 110 32.79 13.31 6.05
C LYS A 110 31.93 12.05 5.80
N GLY A 111 32.46 10.87 6.13
CA GLY A 111 31.74 9.59 6.05
C GLY A 111 30.58 9.44 7.03
N LEU A 112 30.67 9.96 8.25
CA LEU A 112 29.64 9.79 9.29
C LEU A 112 28.36 10.58 8.97
N LEU A 113 28.51 11.82 8.46
CA LEU A 113 27.38 12.62 7.97
C LEU A 113 26.67 11.93 6.79
N ALA A 114 27.44 11.39 5.85
CA ALA A 114 26.90 10.72 4.67
C ALA A 114 26.16 9.43 5.03
N ALA A 115 26.70 8.61 5.94
CA ALA A 115 26.03 7.42 6.45
C ALA A 115 24.71 7.78 7.15
N ARG A 116 24.71 8.80 8.00
CA ARG A 116 23.52 9.25 8.75
C ARG A 116 22.39 9.75 7.84
N ARG A 117 22.73 10.51 6.79
CA ARG A 117 21.76 10.99 5.78
C ARG A 117 21.15 9.86 4.97
N ARG A 118 21.97 8.92 4.51
CA ARG A 118 21.51 7.73 3.78
C ARG A 118 20.54 6.92 4.63
N GLN A 119 20.88 6.66 5.89
CA GLN A 119 20.00 5.94 6.80
C GLN A 119 18.63 6.64 6.99
N CYS A 120 18.63 7.96 7.21
CA CYS A 120 17.38 8.72 7.34
C CYS A 120 16.51 8.63 6.08
N PHE A 121 17.13 8.70 4.89
CA PHE A 121 16.42 8.56 3.63
C PHE A 121 15.76 7.19 3.49
N TRP A 122 16.49 6.11 3.76
CA TRP A 122 15.94 4.75 3.70
C TRP A 122 14.81 4.55 4.70
N LEU A 123 14.94 5.11 5.91
CA LEU A 123 13.93 4.96 6.96
C LEU A 123 12.64 5.74 6.65
N LEU A 124 12.75 6.92 6.02
CA LEU A 124 11.60 7.65 5.47
C LEU A 124 10.91 6.85 4.36
N LEU A 125 11.69 6.26 3.45
CA LEU A 125 11.16 5.47 2.34
C LEU A 125 10.42 4.22 2.85
N THR A 126 11.00 3.48 3.80
CA THR A 126 10.35 2.33 4.44
C THR A 126 9.03 2.71 5.09
N ASN A 127 9.01 3.79 5.89
CA ASN A 127 7.79 4.21 6.59
C ASN A 127 6.72 4.69 5.60
N ALA A 128 7.11 5.37 4.50
CA ALA A 128 6.19 5.78 3.45
C ALA A 128 5.59 4.57 2.72
N CYS A 129 6.41 3.60 2.31
CA CYS A 129 5.94 2.38 1.65
C CYS A 129 5.01 1.56 2.58
N GLY A 130 5.37 1.39 3.86
CA GLY A 130 4.55 0.71 4.84
C GLY A 130 3.21 1.41 5.11
N LEU A 131 3.21 2.75 5.16
CA LEU A 131 2.01 3.56 5.30
C LEU A 131 1.03 3.34 4.14
N VAL A 132 1.52 3.48 2.90
CA VAL A 132 0.70 3.33 1.69
C VAL A 132 0.23 1.89 1.54
N ALA A 133 1.09 0.90 1.83
CA ALA A 133 0.70 -0.51 1.83
C ALA A 133 -0.45 -0.78 2.82
N GLY A 134 -0.40 -0.20 4.04
CA GLY A 134 -1.48 -0.32 5.02
C GLY A 134 -2.82 0.26 4.52
N ILE A 135 -2.78 1.39 3.82
CA ILE A 135 -3.97 2.02 3.22
C ILE A 135 -4.53 1.16 2.08
N VAL A 136 -3.68 0.74 1.14
CA VAL A 136 -4.09 -0.12 0.02
C VAL A 136 -4.64 -1.46 0.51
N GLY A 137 -4.15 -1.96 1.65
CA GLY A 137 -4.70 -3.14 2.31
C GLY A 137 -6.18 -3.00 2.72
N VAL A 138 -6.68 -1.77 2.93
CA VAL A 138 -8.11 -1.51 3.14
C VAL A 138 -8.90 -1.73 1.86
N ASP A 139 -8.38 -1.26 0.73
CA ASP A 139 -9.04 -1.37 -0.57
C ASP A 139 -9.14 -2.83 -1.04
N VAL A 140 -8.16 -3.66 -0.68
CA VAL A 140 -8.20 -5.11 -0.96
C VAL A 140 -9.43 -5.79 -0.34
N ASP A 141 -9.82 -5.41 0.88
CA ASP A 141 -10.99 -5.99 1.55
C ASP A 141 -12.30 -5.33 1.11
N ARG A 142 -12.28 -4.06 0.67
CA ARG A 142 -13.50 -3.30 0.35
C ARG A 142 -13.98 -3.48 -1.09
N TYR A 143 -13.08 -3.73 -2.03
CA TYR A 143 -13.44 -3.89 -3.44
C TYR A 143 -14.02 -5.27 -3.72
N TYR A 144 -14.99 -5.34 -4.62
CA TYR A 144 -15.56 -6.62 -5.04
C TYR A 144 -14.57 -7.43 -5.89
N LEU A 145 -13.84 -6.75 -6.79
CA LEU A 145 -12.69 -7.30 -7.48
C LEU A 145 -11.41 -6.63 -6.98
N SER A 146 -10.62 -7.37 -6.22
CA SER A 146 -9.42 -6.85 -5.55
C SER A 146 -8.13 -6.99 -6.36
N GLU A 147 -8.20 -7.23 -7.68
CA GLU A 147 -7.03 -7.53 -8.52
C GLU A 147 -5.98 -6.40 -8.52
N LEU A 148 -6.40 -5.15 -8.75
CA LEU A 148 -5.53 -3.98 -8.74
C LEU A 148 -4.93 -3.67 -7.36
N PRO A 149 -5.73 -3.51 -6.28
CA PRO A 149 -5.18 -3.20 -4.96
C PRO A 149 -4.32 -4.33 -4.41
N LEU A 150 -4.58 -5.60 -4.77
CA LEU A 150 -3.75 -6.71 -4.32
C LEU A 150 -2.34 -6.66 -4.91
N VAL A 151 -2.21 -6.38 -6.21
CA VAL A 151 -0.90 -6.22 -6.86
C VAL A 151 -0.16 -5.03 -6.25
N LEU A 152 -0.83 -3.89 -6.10
CA LEU A 152 -0.23 -2.69 -5.52
C LEU A 152 0.23 -2.93 -4.08
N TYR A 153 -0.59 -3.60 -3.26
CA TYR A 153 -0.24 -3.98 -1.90
C TYR A 153 1.04 -4.82 -1.86
N ASN A 154 1.13 -5.87 -2.68
CA ASN A 154 2.28 -6.77 -2.70
C ASN A 154 3.56 -6.06 -3.16
N VAL A 155 3.48 -5.21 -4.18
CA VAL A 155 4.64 -4.44 -4.69
C VAL A 155 5.13 -3.47 -3.63
N LEU A 156 4.22 -2.72 -2.98
CA LEU A 156 4.57 -1.78 -1.92
C LEU A 156 5.13 -2.48 -0.69
N TRP A 157 4.58 -3.64 -0.32
CA TRP A 157 5.07 -4.45 0.78
C TRP A 157 6.47 -4.99 0.50
N LEU A 158 6.72 -5.53 -0.70
CA LEU A 158 8.04 -5.98 -1.10
C LEU A 158 9.06 -4.81 -1.07
N LEU A 159 8.66 -3.64 -1.54
CA LEU A 159 9.50 -2.44 -1.48
C LEU A 159 9.78 -2.01 -0.03
N ALA A 160 8.79 -2.12 0.87
CA ALA A 160 8.98 -1.88 2.30
C ALA A 160 10.02 -2.87 2.88
N VAL A 161 9.92 -4.16 2.56
CA VAL A 161 10.90 -5.17 3.01
C VAL A 161 12.30 -4.88 2.48
N LEU A 162 12.46 -4.62 1.18
CA LEU A 162 13.77 -4.31 0.59
C LEU A 162 14.40 -3.05 1.20
N THR A 163 13.59 -2.02 1.45
CA THR A 163 14.06 -0.78 2.08
C THR A 163 14.38 -0.97 3.56
N THR A 164 13.70 -1.87 4.29
CA THR A 164 14.11 -2.22 5.66
C THR A 164 15.47 -2.91 5.70
N LEU A 165 15.76 -3.81 4.74
CA LEU A 165 17.07 -4.44 4.63
C LEU A 165 18.16 -3.41 4.33
N ALA A 166 17.88 -2.46 3.44
CA ALA A 166 18.77 -1.33 3.17
C ALA A 166 18.98 -0.45 4.43
N CYS A 167 17.92 -0.21 5.22
CA CYS A 167 18.04 0.48 6.51
C CYS A 167 18.98 -0.26 7.48
N VAL A 168 18.81 -1.58 7.61
CA VAL A 168 19.66 -2.42 8.48
C VAL A 168 21.10 -2.37 8.00
N TRP A 169 21.33 -2.49 6.69
CA TRP A 169 22.65 -2.41 6.09
C TRP A 169 23.35 -1.07 6.39
N GLU A 170 22.67 0.05 6.17
CA GLU A 170 23.21 1.39 6.47
C GLU A 170 23.39 1.62 7.98
N SER A 171 22.59 0.97 8.83
CA SER A 171 22.76 1.01 10.28
C SER A 171 24.06 0.33 10.72
N LEU A 172 24.40 -0.81 10.11
CA LEU A 172 25.67 -1.51 10.34
C LEU A 172 26.85 -0.67 9.88
N TRP A 173 26.75 -0.03 8.70
CA TRP A 173 27.78 0.89 8.21
C TRP A 173 27.99 2.08 9.14
N LEU A 174 26.91 2.70 9.62
CA LEU A 174 27.00 3.80 10.57
C LEU A 174 27.66 3.36 11.88
N TRP A 175 27.34 2.15 12.36
CA TRP A 175 27.95 1.58 13.55
C TRP A 175 29.47 1.40 13.39
N SER A 176 29.91 0.82 12.27
CA SER A 176 31.35 0.65 11.99
C SER A 176 32.09 1.99 11.95
N CYS A 177 31.55 2.99 11.25
CA CYS A 177 32.14 4.33 11.22
C CYS A 177 32.13 5.01 12.60
N LEU A 178 31.13 4.74 13.44
CA LEU A 178 31.10 5.29 14.80
C LEU A 178 32.18 4.65 15.67
N HIS A 179 32.38 3.33 15.57
CA HIS A 179 33.38 2.60 16.34
C HIS A 179 34.80 3.10 16.05
N GLU A 180 35.15 3.26 14.76
CA GLU A 180 36.43 3.83 14.31
C GLU A 180 36.72 5.21 14.92
N ASN A 181 35.68 6.04 15.09
CA ASN A 181 35.83 7.38 15.67
C ASN A 181 35.87 7.36 17.21
N LEU A 182 35.24 6.39 17.86
CA LEU A 182 35.21 6.26 19.33
C LEU A 182 36.53 5.71 19.89
N ASP A 183 37.14 4.75 19.18
CA ASP A 183 38.43 4.16 19.57
C ASP A 183 39.57 5.20 19.58
N GLY A 184 39.44 6.28 18.80
CA GLY A 184 40.38 7.41 18.79
C GLY A 184 40.11 8.51 19.82
N ALA A 185 38.94 8.54 20.48
CA ALA A 185 38.47 9.73 21.21
C ALA A 185 38.25 9.56 22.73
N GLY A 186 38.40 8.36 23.30
CA GLY A 186 38.41 8.12 24.76
C GLY A 186 37.09 8.40 25.53
N ASN A 187 36.07 8.99 24.91
CA ASN A 187 34.77 9.30 25.52
C ASN A 187 33.67 8.39 24.93
N THR A 188 33.45 7.23 25.56
CA THR A 188 32.62 6.14 25.02
C THR A 188 31.13 6.18 25.40
N SER A 189 30.74 6.90 26.46
CA SER A 189 29.38 6.78 27.03
C SER A 189 28.31 7.70 26.41
N GLN A 190 28.64 8.96 26.11
CA GLN A 190 27.65 9.96 25.66
C GLN A 190 27.20 9.72 24.20
N GLY A 191 28.14 9.35 23.31
CA GLY A 191 27.85 9.10 21.89
C GLY A 191 27.05 7.81 21.66
N TYR A 192 27.29 6.79 22.49
CA TYR A 192 26.57 5.51 22.44
C TYR A 192 25.08 5.68 22.79
N ASN A 193 24.78 6.38 23.88
CA ASN A 193 23.40 6.61 24.33
C ASN A 193 22.57 7.43 23.33
N ASP A 194 23.19 8.42 22.68
CA ASP A 194 22.54 9.25 21.66
C ASP A 194 22.24 8.46 20.37
N TRP A 195 23.12 7.52 20.00
CA TRP A 195 22.91 6.61 18.88
C TRP A 195 21.76 5.63 19.14
N TRP A 196 21.73 4.99 20.31
CA TRP A 196 20.68 4.03 20.68
C TRP A 196 19.28 4.67 20.65
N ALA A 197 19.12 5.84 21.25
CA ALA A 197 17.81 6.49 21.36
C ALA A 197 17.28 7.02 20.03
N LYS A 198 18.15 7.59 19.18
CA LYS A 198 17.72 8.24 17.94
C LYS A 198 17.54 7.29 16.77
N ILE A 199 18.22 6.15 16.78
CA ILE A 199 18.40 5.30 15.59
C ILE A 199 17.90 3.87 15.81
N MET A 200 18.33 3.21 16.89
CA MET A 200 17.94 1.82 17.14
C MET A 200 16.46 1.67 17.52
N VAL A 201 15.87 2.66 18.18
CA VAL A 201 14.44 2.65 18.54
C VAL A 201 13.53 2.66 17.29
N PRO A 202 13.64 3.62 16.36
CA PRO A 202 12.81 3.60 15.15
C PRO A 202 13.13 2.44 14.22
N LEU A 203 14.40 2.02 14.13
CA LEU A 203 14.80 0.86 13.33
C LEU A 203 14.20 -0.45 13.85
N ARG A 204 14.29 -0.70 15.17
CA ARG A 204 13.66 -1.88 15.79
C ARG A 204 12.16 -1.85 15.55
N TRP A 205 11.53 -0.68 15.71
CA TRP A 205 10.09 -0.54 15.49
C TRP A 205 9.69 -0.89 14.06
N SER A 206 10.32 -0.29 13.05
CA SER A 206 10.04 -0.59 11.64
C SER A 206 10.37 -2.04 11.26
N PHE A 207 11.44 -2.62 11.80
CA PHE A 207 11.83 -4.00 11.54
C PHE A 207 10.85 -5.02 12.15
N TYR A 208 10.44 -4.83 13.40
CA TYR A 208 9.43 -5.69 14.04
C TYR A 208 8.08 -5.62 13.30
N MET A 209 7.67 -4.43 12.85
CA MET A 209 6.42 -4.27 12.12
C MET A 209 6.43 -4.96 10.74
N CYS A 210 7.59 -4.99 10.06
CA CYS A 210 7.72 -5.71 8.78
C CYS A 210 7.84 -7.23 8.94
N LEU A 211 8.19 -7.74 10.12
CA LEU A 211 8.28 -9.18 10.43
C LEU A 211 6.99 -9.78 11.01
N CYS A 212 6.07 -8.96 11.52
CA CYS A 212 4.84 -9.42 12.18
C CYS A 212 3.63 -9.60 11.25
N ILE A 213 3.80 -9.47 9.93
CA ILE A 213 2.75 -9.63 8.89
C ILE A 213 3.25 -10.59 7.82
#